data_AF-A0A1J1CSQ9-F1
#
_entry.id   AF-A0A1J1CSQ9-F1
#
_cell.length_a   1.000
_cell.length_b   1.000
_cell.length_c   1.000
_cell.angle_alpha   90.00
_cell.angle_beta   90.00
_cell.angle_gamma   90.00
#
_symmetry.space_group_name_H-M   'P 1'
#
loop_
_entity.id
_entity.type
_entity.pdbx_description
1 polymer ?
#
loop_
_entity_poly.entity_id
_entity_poly.type
_entity_poly.pdbx_seq_one_letter_code
_entity_poly.pdbx_strand_id
1 'polypeptide(L)'
;MERNYVVVCNRHKGISGSLLFWGNKTEDNAKRRSFGGYRSNFNECEKYTLQEIKESGYNFPIYGKDINHDNYMKVEDFAIEIKRLKRLGYRPILIYYR
;
A
#
# COMPACT_ATOMS: atom_id res chain seq x y z
N MET A 1 -13.71 -4.37 -10.95
CA MET A 1 -13.34 -3.25 -10.06
C MET A 1 -11.83 -3.09 -10.10
N GLU A 2 -11.33 -1.87 -10.24
CA GLU A 2 -9.88 -1.63 -10.27
C GLU A 2 -9.29 -1.51 -8.86
N ARG A 3 -8.23 -2.29 -8.60
CA ARG A 3 -7.49 -2.31 -7.33
C ARG A 3 -6.37 -1.28 -7.38
N ASN A 4 -6.73 -0.03 -7.19
CA ASN A 4 -5.83 1.11 -7.35
C ASN A 4 -5.24 1.63 -6.02
N TYR A 5 -5.48 0.94 -4.92
CA TYR A 5 -4.96 1.30 -3.60
C TYR A 5 -3.95 0.27 -3.09
N VAL A 6 -3.00 0.75 -2.30
CA VAL A 6 -2.13 -0.07 -1.45
C VAL A 6 -2.16 0.50 -0.03
N VAL A 7 -1.81 -0.32 0.95
CA VAL A 7 -1.64 0.13 2.34
C VAL A 7 -0.15 0.19 2.64
N VAL A 8 0.33 1.36 3.03
CA VAL A 8 1.72 1.62 3.40
C VAL A 8 1.89 1.46 4.90
N CYS A 9 2.95 0.76 5.30
CA CYS A 9 3.38 0.66 6.68
C CYS A 9 4.45 1.70 6.98
N ASN A 10 4.18 2.59 7.94
CA ASN A 10 5.17 3.51 8.50
C ASN A 10 5.77 2.98 9.81
N ARG A 11 5.09 2.06 10.49
CA ARG A 11 5.55 1.51 11.78
C ARG A 11 6.94 0.86 11.63
N HIS A 12 7.17 0.14 10.53
CA HIS A 12 8.43 -0.51 10.24
C HIS A 12 9.14 0.18 9.08
N LYS A 13 10.48 0.22 9.13
CA LYS A 13 11.29 0.75 8.02
C LYS A 13 11.65 -0.40 7.08
N GLY A 14 11.41 -0.21 5.78
CA GLY A 14 11.95 -1.10 4.76
C GLY A 14 13.47 -0.97 4.63
N ILE A 15 14.09 -1.91 3.91
CA ILE A 15 15.52 -1.87 3.61
C ILE A 15 15.87 -0.53 2.94
N SER A 16 16.90 0.15 3.45
CA SER A 16 17.38 1.43 2.91
C SER A 16 16.32 2.54 2.80
N GLY A 17 15.34 2.57 3.71
CA GLY A 17 14.28 3.58 3.71
C GLY A 17 13.20 3.35 2.64
N SER A 18 13.15 2.15 2.06
CA SER A 18 12.06 1.76 1.16
C SER A 18 10.71 1.73 1.89
N LEU A 19 9.64 2.03 1.13
CA LEU A 19 8.27 1.85 1.61
C LEU A 19 7.99 0.36 1.82
N LEU A 20 7.26 0.05 2.88
CA LEU A 20 6.70 -1.27 3.12
C LEU A 20 5.21 -1.22 2.82
N PHE A 21 4.72 -2.24 2.12
CA PHE A 21 3.32 -2.40 1.77
C PHE A 21 2.74 -3.60 2.50
N TRP A 22 1.49 -3.49 2.93
CA TRP A 22 0.76 -4.60 3.53
C TRP A 22 0.34 -5.63 2.49
N GLY A 23 0.22 -6.87 2.96
CA GLY A 23 -0.39 -7.96 2.23
C GLY A 23 0.56 -8.60 1.21
N ASN A 24 0.41 -9.91 1.08
CA ASN A 24 1.02 -10.68 0.01
C ASN A 24 0.05 -10.70 -1.18
N LYS A 25 0.55 -10.48 -2.39
CA LYS A 25 -0.23 -10.58 -3.62
C LYS A 25 -0.99 -11.90 -3.66
N THR A 26 -2.31 -11.81 -3.64
CA THR A 26 -3.20 -12.96 -3.85
C THR A 26 -3.55 -13.13 -5.33
N GLU A 27 -4.09 -14.29 -5.68
CA GLU A 27 -4.64 -14.56 -7.01
C GLU A 27 -5.80 -13.59 -7.34
N ASP A 28 -6.03 -13.37 -8.63
CA ASP A 28 -7.03 -12.39 -9.08
C ASP A 28 -8.45 -12.75 -8.61
N ASN A 29 -8.76 -14.05 -8.56
CA ASN A 29 -10.03 -14.64 -8.13
C ASN A 29 -10.10 -14.97 -6.63
N ALA A 30 -9.08 -14.59 -5.83
CA ALA A 30 -9.06 -14.86 -4.41
C ALA A 30 -10.30 -14.25 -3.73
N LYS A 31 -10.99 -15.08 -2.93
CA LYS A 31 -12.21 -14.69 -2.20
C LYS A 31 -11.98 -13.59 -1.16
N ARG A 32 -10.75 -13.48 -0.63
CA ARG A 32 -10.33 -12.45 0.33
C ARG A 32 -8.93 -11.98 -0.03
N ARG A 33 -8.68 -10.69 0.15
CA ARG A 33 -7.35 -10.10 0.00
C ARG A 33 -6.51 -10.36 1.24
N SER A 34 -5.21 -10.47 1.06
CA SER A 34 -4.30 -10.62 2.20
C SER A 34 -4.11 -9.27 2.89
N PHE A 35 -4.37 -9.21 4.19
CA PHE A 35 -3.95 -8.11 5.06
C PHE A 35 -2.82 -8.56 6.01
N GLY A 36 -2.16 -9.68 5.69
CA GLY A 36 -1.12 -10.27 6.51
C GLY A 36 0.25 -10.15 5.86
N GLY A 37 1.24 -9.73 6.66
CA GLY A 37 2.63 -9.60 6.24
C GLY A 37 2.96 -8.29 5.51
N TYR A 38 4.25 -8.10 5.26
CA TYR A 38 4.77 -6.90 4.60
C TYR A 38 5.65 -7.27 3.41
N ARG A 39 5.60 -6.43 2.37
CA ARG A 39 6.42 -6.54 1.16
C ARG A 39 7.01 -5.18 0.83
N SER A 40 8.31 -5.12 0.59
CA SER A 40 8.98 -3.96 -0.02
C SER A 40 8.84 -3.97 -1.54
N ASN A 41 8.66 -5.16 -2.15
CA ASN A 41 8.40 -5.30 -3.58
C ASN A 41 6.94 -4.95 -3.89
N PHE A 42 6.74 -3.82 -4.56
CA PHE A 42 5.42 -3.33 -4.99
C PHE A 42 4.66 -4.27 -5.93
N ASN A 43 5.39 -5.09 -6.71
CA ASN A 43 4.76 -6.06 -7.60
C ASN A 43 4.24 -7.30 -6.86
N GLU A 44 4.75 -7.56 -5.67
CA GLU A 44 4.38 -8.68 -4.81
C GLU A 44 3.49 -8.27 -3.63
N CYS A 45 3.26 -6.97 -3.44
CA CYS A 45 2.30 -6.49 -2.46
C CYS A 45 0.86 -6.61 -2.97
N GLU A 46 -0.05 -6.75 -2.01
CA GLU A 46 -1.47 -6.78 -2.29
C GLU A 46 -1.96 -5.41 -2.75
N LYS A 47 -2.94 -5.45 -3.67
CA LYS A 47 -3.61 -4.26 -4.16
C LYS A 47 -5.07 -4.37 -3.78
N TYR A 48 -5.65 -3.26 -3.39
CA TYR A 48 -7.01 -3.23 -2.86
C TYR A 48 -7.86 -2.24 -3.63
N THR A 49 -9.16 -2.50 -3.63
CA THR A 49 -10.19 -1.50 -3.81
C THR A 49 -10.36 -0.71 -2.51
N LEU A 50 -10.93 0.49 -2.61
CA LEU A 50 -11.26 1.27 -1.42
C LEU A 50 -12.30 0.58 -0.53
N GLN A 51 -13.19 -0.21 -1.12
CA GLN A 51 -14.20 -0.99 -0.40
C GLN A 51 -13.55 -2.10 0.43
N GLU A 52 -12.66 -2.90 -0.15
CA GLU A 52 -11.92 -3.96 0.57
C GLU A 52 -11.15 -3.38 1.77
N ILE A 53 -10.57 -2.18 1.64
CA ILE A 53 -9.88 -1.48 2.74
C ILE A 53 -10.85 -1.12 3.87
N LYS A 54 -12.03 -0.58 3.55
CA LYS A 54 -13.04 -0.20 4.54
C LYS A 54 -13.64 -1.42 5.25
N GLU A 55 -13.85 -2.50 4.52
CA GLU A 55 -14.40 -3.76 5.04
C GLU A 55 -13.38 -4.59 5.82
N SER A 56 -12.08 -4.24 5.76
CA SER A 56 -11.01 -4.99 6.41
C SER A 56 -11.05 -4.95 7.95
N GLY A 57 -11.73 -3.97 8.54
CA GLY A 57 -11.79 -3.77 10.00
C GLY A 57 -10.57 -3.05 10.61
N TYR A 58 -9.50 -2.82 9.83
CA TYR A 58 -8.29 -2.13 10.31
C TYR A 58 -8.40 -0.61 10.35
N ASN A 59 -9.42 -0.02 9.70
CA ASN A 59 -9.69 1.42 9.69
C ASN A 59 -8.50 2.30 9.25
N PHE A 60 -7.77 1.87 8.21
CA PHE A 60 -6.64 2.64 7.67
C PHE A 60 -7.07 4.04 7.20
N PRO A 61 -6.41 5.12 7.68
CA PRO A 61 -6.63 6.46 7.15
C PRO A 61 -6.30 6.53 5.66
N ILE A 62 -7.04 7.34 4.90
CA ILE A 62 -6.86 7.47 3.45
C ILE A 62 -6.04 8.71 3.12
N TYR A 63 -4.95 8.53 2.39
CA TYR A 63 -4.05 9.60 1.97
C TYR A 63 -4.70 10.57 0.97
N GLY A 64 -4.65 11.85 1.34
CA GLY A 64 -5.30 12.99 0.69
C GLY A 64 -6.79 13.10 0.95
N LYS A 65 -7.32 12.36 1.95
CA LYS A 65 -8.66 12.56 2.51
C LYS A 65 -8.58 12.77 4.03
N ASP A 66 -8.05 11.77 4.75
CA ASP A 66 -7.98 11.79 6.22
C ASP A 66 -6.60 12.28 6.70
N ILE A 67 -5.56 12.00 5.91
CA ILE A 67 -4.17 12.44 6.14
C ILE A 67 -3.59 13.07 4.86
N ASN A 68 -2.46 13.74 4.95
CA ASN A 68 -1.80 14.43 3.85
C ASN A 68 -0.27 14.29 3.92
N HIS A 69 0.46 14.97 3.03
CA HIS A 69 1.92 14.87 2.98
C HIS A 69 2.63 15.36 4.24
N ASP A 70 2.02 16.27 5.00
CA ASP A 70 2.67 16.89 6.17
C ASP A 70 2.52 16.02 7.43
N ASN A 71 1.53 15.13 7.44
CA ASN A 71 1.21 14.33 8.63
C ASN A 71 1.15 12.81 8.40
N TYR A 72 1.36 12.31 7.18
CA TYR A 72 1.26 10.87 6.92
C TYR A 72 2.25 10.05 7.74
N MET A 73 3.43 10.57 8.07
CA MET A 73 4.41 9.88 8.91
C MET A 73 3.99 9.77 10.39
N LYS A 74 2.93 10.48 10.82
CA LYS A 74 2.43 10.45 12.20
C LYS A 74 1.45 9.31 12.46
N VAL A 75 0.98 8.63 11.41
CA VAL A 75 0.12 7.43 11.53
C VAL A 75 0.93 6.18 11.27
N GLU A 76 0.54 5.07 11.92
CA GLU A 76 1.26 3.81 11.83
C GLU A 76 1.19 3.17 10.45
N ASP A 77 -0.02 3.15 9.86
CA ASP A 77 -0.31 2.55 8.57
C ASP A 77 -1.40 3.37 7.87
N PHE A 78 -1.38 3.43 6.54
CA PHE A 78 -2.38 4.20 5.80
C PHE A 78 -2.62 3.68 4.38
N ALA A 79 -3.81 3.91 3.87
CA ALA A 79 -4.19 3.59 2.50
C ALA A 79 -3.84 4.74 1.55
N ILE A 80 -3.29 4.44 0.38
CA ILE A 80 -2.96 5.43 -0.64
C ILE A 80 -3.22 4.90 -2.05
N GLU A 81 -3.72 5.77 -2.92
CA GLU A 81 -3.80 5.46 -4.35
C GLU A 81 -2.40 5.26 -4.93
N ILE A 82 -2.20 4.20 -5.71
CA ILE A 82 -0.92 3.85 -6.32
C ILE A 82 -0.28 5.04 -7.06
N LYS A 83 -1.07 5.81 -7.82
CA LYS A 83 -0.59 7.00 -8.55
C LYS A 83 -0.01 8.09 -7.63
N ARG A 84 -0.44 8.17 -6.37
CA ARG A 84 0.01 9.15 -5.39
C ARG A 84 1.30 8.72 -4.67
N LEU A 85 1.74 7.47 -4.79
CA LEU A 85 3.01 7.00 -4.20
C LEU A 85 4.22 7.84 -4.66
N LYS A 86 4.19 8.37 -5.89
CA LYS A 86 5.23 9.29 -6.39
C LYS A 86 5.43 10.51 -5.49
N ARG A 87 4.37 10.99 -4.83
CA ARG A 87 4.45 12.11 -3.87
C ARG A 87 5.18 11.74 -2.58
N LEU A 88 5.29 10.46 -2.27
CA LEU A 88 6.05 9.94 -1.14
C LEU A 88 7.50 9.58 -1.53
N GLY A 89 7.94 9.99 -2.73
CA GLY A 89 9.27 9.64 -3.24
C GLY A 89 9.38 8.24 -3.83
N TYR A 90 8.28 7.47 -3.90
CA TYR A 90 8.29 6.15 -4.54
C TYR A 90 8.57 6.28 -6.03
N ARG A 91 9.69 5.70 -6.48
CA ARG A 91 10.06 5.61 -7.88
C ARG A 91 9.89 4.16 -8.32
N PRO A 92 8.91 3.84 -9.18
CA PRO A 92 8.81 2.49 -9.72
C PRO A 92 10.08 2.18 -10.50
N ILE A 93 10.84 1.18 -10.05
CA ILE A 93 11.98 0.65 -10.82
C ILE A 93 11.37 -0.32 -11.84
N LEU A 94 11.27 0.12 -13.09
CA LEU A 94 10.99 -0.76 -14.22
C LEU A 94 12.24 -1.62 -14.47
N ILE A 95 12.22 -2.87 -14.01
CA ILE A 95 13.21 -3.86 -14.43
C ILE A 95 12.69 -4.48 -15.72
N TYR A 96 13.29 -4.12 -16.86
CA TYR A 96 13.12 -4.85 -18.11
C TYR A 96 13.90 -6.16 -18.00
N TYR A 97 13.20 -7.29 -17.96
CA TYR A 97 13.83 -8.58 -18.28
C TYR A 97 14.04 -8.63 -19.79
N ARG A 98 15.25 -8.98 -20.21
CA ARG A 98 15.68 -9.11 -21.60
C ARG A 98 15.66 -10.57 -22.02
#